data_AF-A0A1J4M9J2-F1
#
_entry.id   AF-A0A1J4M9J2-F1
#
_cell.length_a   1.000
_cell.length_b   1.000
_cell.length_c   1.000
_cell.angle_alpha   90.00
_cell.angle_beta   90.00
_cell.angle_gamma   90.00
#
_symmetry.space_group_name_H-M   'P 1'
#
loop_
_entity.id
_entity.type
_entity.pdbx_description
1 polymer ?
#
loop_
_entity_poly.entity_id
_entity_poly.type
_entity_poly.pdbx_seq_one_letter_code
_entity_poly.pdbx_strand_id
1 'polypeptide(L)'
;MGLYPGDPGPPGGDCSGIVVAVGESVSHLQVGDYVFGVAPGCLKTYVTTDANLMCKIPDGFSFEEAAALPVVATTVELALKDIANIKSGDHVLVHAVTGGIGLMVVQYCKVIGAKVYGTAGNDTKIEYAKSIGVEVVSSSRDSSKFAKDMEQYIGKLDIVINSLIEDFIPTSLELLKPNGHFIELGKRGIWSDEDIAKIRPDINYTKVAVDVMMEEKPIWFRDLCKELNILEKLL
;
A
#
# COMPACT_ATOMS: atom_id res chain seq x y z
N MET A 1 -1.68 15.05 -16.04
CA MET A 1 -2.39 16.04 -15.20
C MET A 1 -3.79 16.25 -15.78
N GLY A 2 -4.83 16.35 -14.95
CA GLY A 2 -6.24 16.42 -15.40
C GLY A 2 -7.00 15.08 -15.41
N LEU A 3 -6.43 14.05 -14.78
CA LEU A 3 -7.01 12.70 -14.80
C LEU A 3 -7.81 12.36 -13.53
N TYR A 4 -7.75 13.18 -12.48
CA TYR A 4 -8.48 12.92 -11.23
C TYR A 4 -9.98 13.13 -11.46
N PRO A 5 -10.84 12.10 -11.27
CA PRO A 5 -12.27 12.31 -11.33
C PRO A 5 -12.67 13.22 -10.17
N GLY A 6 -13.26 14.37 -10.48
CA GLY A 6 -13.68 15.36 -9.47
C GLY A 6 -12.56 16.29 -9.00
N ASP A 7 -12.85 17.01 -7.92
CA ASP A 7 -11.90 17.91 -7.26
C ASP A 7 -10.93 17.09 -6.39
N PRO A 8 -9.62 17.09 -6.65
CA PRO A 8 -8.65 16.39 -5.80
C PRO A 8 -8.47 17.07 -4.43
N GLY A 9 -9.07 18.23 -4.20
CA GLY A 9 -8.92 19.00 -2.97
C GLY A 9 -7.54 19.66 -2.85
N PRO A 10 -7.27 20.33 -1.72
CA PRO A 10 -5.97 20.92 -1.45
C PRO A 10 -4.87 19.85 -1.37
N PRO A 11 -3.64 20.13 -1.84
CA PRO A 11 -2.59 19.13 -1.92
C PRO A 11 -2.06 18.72 -0.52
N GLY A 12 -1.67 17.45 -0.42
CA GLY A 12 -1.16 16.83 0.79
C GLY A 12 -2.22 15.97 1.49
N GLY A 13 -1.77 14.84 2.05
CA GLY A 13 -2.59 13.96 2.89
C GLY A 13 -1.78 13.54 4.09
N ASP A 14 -0.68 12.82 3.87
CA ASP A 14 0.22 12.39 4.92
C ASP A 14 0.99 13.56 5.51
N CYS A 15 1.08 13.62 6.84
CA CYS A 15 1.85 14.63 7.55
C CYS A 15 2.39 14.13 8.89
N SER A 16 3.30 14.91 9.43
CA SER A 16 3.74 14.83 10.82
C SER A 16 3.96 16.25 11.37
N GLY A 17 3.89 16.40 12.69
CA GLY A 17 4.02 17.71 13.34
C GLY A 17 3.71 17.66 14.83
N ILE A 18 3.47 18.85 15.40
CA ILE A 18 3.22 19.02 16.84
C ILE A 18 1.77 19.46 17.04
N VAL A 19 1.08 18.83 17.98
CA VAL A 19 -0.28 19.23 18.36
C VAL A 19 -0.23 20.59 19.06
N VAL A 20 -0.91 21.59 18.50
CA VAL A 20 -0.99 22.95 19.08
C VAL A 20 -2.35 23.27 19.69
N ALA A 21 -3.38 22.50 19.36
CA ALA A 21 -4.73 22.59 19.92
C ALA A 21 -5.44 21.23 19.79
N VAL A 22 -6.35 20.93 20.71
CA VAL A 22 -7.18 19.72 20.68
C VAL A 22 -8.64 20.10 20.91
N GLY A 23 -9.57 19.39 20.26
CA GLY A 23 -11.00 19.56 20.49
C GLY A 23 -11.43 18.98 21.84
N GLU A 24 -12.52 19.49 22.42
CA GLU A 24 -12.98 19.14 23.78
C GLU A 24 -13.21 17.62 23.99
N SER A 25 -13.65 16.91 22.94
CA SER A 25 -13.94 15.47 22.99
C SER A 25 -12.72 14.57 22.70
N VAL A 26 -11.54 15.14 22.46
CA VAL A 26 -10.32 14.39 22.16
C VAL A 26 -9.61 14.02 23.46
N SER A 27 -9.41 12.73 23.71
CA SER A 27 -8.80 12.22 24.95
C SER A 27 -7.46 11.50 24.75
N HIS A 28 -7.13 11.10 23.51
CA HIS A 28 -5.94 10.32 23.20
C HIS A 28 -4.74 11.15 22.71
N LEU A 29 -4.94 12.46 22.48
CA LEU A 29 -3.89 13.41 22.08
C LEU A 29 -3.96 14.66 22.97
N GLN A 30 -2.82 15.31 23.19
CA GLN A 30 -2.69 16.55 23.95
C GLN A 30 -1.73 17.53 23.26
N VAL A 31 -1.84 18.80 23.61
CA VAL A 31 -0.92 19.85 23.12
C VAL A 31 0.52 19.49 23.48
N GLY A 32 1.42 19.63 22.51
CA GLY A 32 2.83 19.27 22.62
C GLY A 32 3.16 17.85 22.15
N ASP A 33 2.16 16.98 21.93
CA ASP A 33 2.42 15.65 21.36
C ASP A 33 3.01 15.77 19.94
N TYR A 34 4.01 14.95 19.65
CA TYR A 34 4.54 14.76 18.31
C TYR A 34 3.70 13.69 17.61
N VAL A 35 3.10 14.04 16.49
CA VAL A 35 2.11 13.20 15.80
C VAL A 35 2.41 13.04 14.33
N PHE A 36 1.93 11.96 13.76
CA PHE A 36 1.86 11.71 12.32
C PHE A 36 0.51 11.11 11.97
N GLY A 37 0.11 11.22 10.71
CA GLY A 37 -1.17 10.73 10.26
C GLY A 37 -1.64 11.37 8.96
N VAL A 38 -2.96 11.41 8.78
CA VAL A 38 -3.58 11.93 7.56
C VAL A 38 -4.38 13.20 7.87
N ALA A 39 -4.02 14.27 7.17
CA ALA A 39 -4.70 15.55 7.18
C ALA A 39 -4.81 16.07 5.74
N PRO A 40 -5.98 15.94 5.08
CA PRO A 40 -6.18 16.49 3.75
C PRO A 40 -5.82 17.98 3.67
N GLY A 41 -4.99 18.35 2.70
CA GLY A 41 -4.49 19.71 2.54
C GLY A 41 -3.39 20.12 3.52
N CYS A 42 -2.60 19.16 4.02
CA CYS A 42 -1.53 19.37 5.01
C CYS A 42 -0.31 20.16 4.53
N LEU A 43 -0.19 20.52 3.24
CA LEU A 43 0.92 21.35 2.75
C LEU A 43 0.76 22.82 3.17
N LYS A 44 0.78 23.07 4.48
CA LYS A 44 0.54 24.35 5.17
C LYS A 44 1.25 24.36 6.53
N THR A 45 1.42 25.53 7.14
CA THR A 45 2.00 25.66 8.49
C THR A 45 1.12 25.07 9.58
N TYR A 46 -0.21 25.14 9.41
CA TYR A 46 -1.20 24.58 10.33
C TYR A 46 -2.31 23.88 9.54
N VAL A 47 -2.76 22.75 10.04
CA VAL A 47 -3.89 21.99 9.50
C VAL A 47 -4.72 21.41 10.65
N THR A 48 -6.03 21.29 10.44
CA THR A 48 -6.96 20.66 11.37
C THR A 48 -7.51 19.42 10.70
N THR A 49 -7.52 18.29 11.39
CA THR A 49 -8.03 17.00 10.92
C THR A 49 -8.75 16.28 12.06
N ASP A 50 -9.45 15.18 11.76
CA ASP A 50 -10.00 14.28 12.78
C ASP A 50 -8.85 13.70 13.61
N ALA A 51 -8.94 13.80 14.94
CA ALA A 51 -7.95 13.26 15.85
C ALA A 51 -7.78 11.73 15.72
N ASN A 52 -8.76 11.00 15.19
CA ASN A 52 -8.65 9.58 14.89
C ASN A 52 -7.76 9.28 13.66
N LEU A 53 -7.48 10.27 12.82
CA LEU A 53 -6.53 10.15 11.72
C LEU A 53 -5.10 10.55 12.13
N MET A 54 -4.86 10.73 13.44
CA MET A 54 -3.59 11.14 13.99
C MET A 54 -3.13 10.21 15.10
N CYS A 55 -1.83 9.92 15.10
CA CYS A 55 -1.17 8.97 15.96
C CYS A 55 0.12 9.58 16.50
N LYS A 56 0.58 9.19 17.69
CA LYS A 56 1.86 9.70 18.21
C LYS A 56 3.01 9.12 17.40
N ILE A 57 4.03 9.93 17.12
CA ILE A 57 5.25 9.47 16.45
C ILE A 57 5.93 8.42 17.35
N PRO A 58 6.28 7.24 16.82
CA PRO A 58 7.03 6.24 17.59
C PRO A 58 8.41 6.76 18.01
N ASP A 59 8.91 6.27 19.15
CA ASP A 59 10.24 6.65 19.63
C ASP A 59 11.31 6.34 18.58
N GLY A 60 12.21 7.30 18.35
CA GLY A 60 13.32 7.16 17.40
C GLY A 60 13.03 7.57 15.95
N PHE A 61 11.78 7.86 15.59
CA PHE A 61 11.44 8.38 14.27
C PHE A 61 11.57 9.91 14.21
N SER A 62 12.17 10.40 13.13
CA SER A 62 12.09 11.80 12.73
C SER A 62 10.68 12.15 12.21
N PHE A 63 10.38 13.45 12.12
CA PHE A 63 9.15 13.92 11.48
C PHE A 63 9.07 13.47 10.02
N GLU A 64 10.18 13.50 9.29
CA GLU A 64 10.28 13.12 7.88
C GLU A 64 10.00 11.64 7.67
N GLU A 65 10.57 10.77 8.51
CA GLU A 65 10.30 9.33 8.47
C GLU A 65 8.84 9.06 8.83
N ALA A 66 8.33 9.69 9.89
CA ALA A 66 6.94 9.50 10.31
C ALA A 66 5.94 9.98 9.25
N ALA A 67 6.19 11.08 8.55
CA ALA A 67 5.33 11.59 7.48
C ALA A 67 5.31 10.68 6.24
N ALA A 68 6.29 9.79 6.06
CA ALA A 68 6.34 8.87 4.92
C ALA A 68 5.50 7.61 5.11
N LEU A 69 4.93 7.39 6.30
CA LEU A 69 4.30 6.14 6.71
C LEU A 69 2.77 6.07 6.57
N PRO A 70 1.95 7.11 6.85
CA PRO A 70 0.52 6.96 7.10
C PRO A 70 -0.20 6.11 6.05
N VAL A 71 -0.29 6.57 4.80
CA VAL A 71 -1.06 5.87 3.76
C VAL A 71 -0.35 4.59 3.32
N VAL A 72 0.98 4.60 3.21
CA VAL A 72 1.71 3.43 2.69
C VAL A 72 1.63 2.25 3.67
N ALA A 73 1.83 2.49 4.96
CA ALA A 73 1.78 1.47 5.98
C ALA A 73 0.36 0.95 6.16
N THR A 74 -0.64 1.83 6.22
CA THR A 74 -2.03 1.40 6.38
C THR A 74 -2.55 0.61 5.18
N THR A 75 -2.10 0.97 3.97
CA THR A 75 -2.47 0.22 2.75
C THR A 75 -1.88 -1.19 2.78
N VAL A 76 -0.61 -1.32 3.17
CA VAL A 76 0.06 -2.63 3.21
C VAL A 76 -0.49 -3.52 4.32
N GLU A 77 -0.75 -2.97 5.51
CA GLU A 77 -1.35 -3.71 6.61
C GLU A 77 -2.75 -4.23 6.20
N LEU A 78 -3.62 -3.37 5.67
CA LEU A 78 -4.95 -3.77 5.18
C LEU A 78 -4.86 -4.85 4.10
N ALA A 79 -4.02 -4.62 3.09
CA ALA A 79 -3.90 -5.52 1.95
C ALA A 79 -3.36 -6.90 2.36
N LEU A 80 -2.25 -6.93 3.10
CA LEU A 80 -1.55 -8.18 3.39
C LEU A 80 -2.09 -8.90 4.61
N LYS A 81 -2.38 -8.18 5.70
CA LYS A 81 -2.84 -8.79 6.96
C LYS A 81 -4.33 -9.09 6.94
N ASP A 82 -5.14 -8.09 6.64
CA ASP A 82 -6.60 -8.21 6.82
C ASP A 82 -7.27 -8.88 5.62
N ILE A 83 -6.86 -8.51 4.39
CA ILE A 83 -7.47 -9.02 3.16
C ILE A 83 -6.86 -10.34 2.72
N ALA A 84 -5.54 -10.39 2.50
CA ALA A 84 -4.87 -11.58 2.01
C ALA A 84 -4.49 -12.57 3.13
N ASN A 85 -4.50 -12.13 4.39
CA ASN A 85 -4.10 -12.94 5.55
C ASN A 85 -2.76 -13.66 5.30
N ILE A 86 -1.75 -12.91 4.85
CA ILE A 86 -0.44 -13.41 4.43
C ILE A 86 0.20 -14.34 5.45
N LYS A 87 0.96 -15.32 4.95
CA LYS A 87 1.68 -16.34 5.71
C LYS A 87 3.14 -16.38 5.29
N SER A 88 3.97 -16.90 6.19
CA SER A 88 5.35 -17.23 5.87
C SER A 88 5.39 -18.24 4.72
N GLY A 89 6.23 -18.00 3.72
CA GLY A 89 6.34 -18.81 2.52
C GLY A 89 5.42 -18.38 1.35
N ASP A 90 4.46 -17.48 1.57
CA ASP A 90 3.60 -16.98 0.48
C ASP A 90 4.43 -16.26 -0.60
N HIS A 91 3.98 -16.35 -1.84
CA HIS A 91 4.59 -15.68 -2.99
C HIS A 91 3.76 -14.45 -3.37
N VAL A 92 4.37 -13.26 -3.24
CA VAL A 92 3.71 -11.96 -3.43
C VAL A 92 4.29 -11.25 -4.64
N LEU A 93 3.48 -10.95 -5.65
CA LEU A 93 3.84 -10.00 -6.70
C LEU A 93 3.37 -8.60 -6.31
N VAL A 94 4.26 -7.61 -6.37
CA VAL A 94 3.90 -6.20 -6.23
C VAL A 94 4.38 -5.40 -7.44
N HIS A 95 3.44 -4.74 -8.11
CA HIS A 95 3.78 -3.86 -9.22
C HIS A 95 4.37 -2.54 -8.74
N ALA A 96 5.24 -1.95 -9.58
CA ALA A 96 5.95 -0.72 -9.27
C ALA A 96 6.68 -0.78 -7.90
N VAL A 97 7.40 -1.88 -7.66
CA VAL A 97 7.95 -2.28 -6.35
C VAL A 97 8.86 -1.23 -5.70
N THR A 98 9.47 -0.34 -6.47
CA THR A 98 10.30 0.76 -5.94
C THR A 98 9.51 2.02 -5.55
N GLY A 99 8.18 1.97 -5.59
CA GLY A 99 7.31 3.03 -5.07
C GLY A 99 7.06 2.88 -3.56
N GLY A 100 6.42 3.85 -2.92
CA GLY A 100 6.23 3.86 -1.46
C GLY A 100 5.56 2.59 -0.91
N ILE A 101 4.41 2.21 -1.49
CA ILE A 101 3.72 0.96 -1.12
C ILE A 101 4.57 -0.26 -1.45
N GLY A 102 5.19 -0.30 -2.63
CA GLY A 102 6.04 -1.40 -3.04
C GLY A 102 7.18 -1.67 -2.07
N LEU A 103 7.88 -0.62 -1.63
CA LEU A 103 8.96 -0.72 -0.65
C LEU A 103 8.45 -1.20 0.71
N MET A 104 7.28 -0.72 1.14
CA MET A 104 6.65 -1.16 2.38
C MET A 104 6.24 -2.65 2.30
N VAL A 105 5.73 -3.11 1.15
CA VAL A 105 5.44 -4.54 0.90
C VAL A 105 6.71 -5.39 1.02
N VAL A 106 7.85 -4.95 0.47
CA VAL A 106 9.13 -5.68 0.58
C VAL A 106 9.51 -5.86 2.05
N GLN A 107 9.50 -4.78 2.83
CA GLN A 107 9.86 -4.85 4.25
C GLN A 107 8.87 -5.76 5.00
N TYR A 108 7.56 -5.58 4.79
CA TYR A 108 6.53 -6.37 5.45
C TYR A 108 6.69 -7.86 5.16
N CYS A 109 6.88 -8.24 3.90
CA CYS A 109 7.08 -9.63 3.50
C CYS A 109 8.35 -10.22 4.12
N LYS A 110 9.43 -9.44 4.25
CA LYS A 110 10.67 -9.87 4.90
C LYS A 110 10.44 -10.26 6.37
N VAL A 111 9.66 -9.48 7.12
CA VAL A 111 9.33 -9.78 8.53
C VAL A 111 8.44 -11.02 8.65
N ILE A 112 7.49 -11.21 7.73
CA ILE A 112 6.61 -12.39 7.71
C ILE A 112 7.34 -13.65 7.20
N GLY A 113 8.41 -13.48 6.41
CA GLY A 113 9.08 -14.57 5.70
C GLY A 113 8.37 -15.00 4.41
N ALA A 114 7.68 -14.09 3.75
CA ALA A 114 7.11 -14.26 2.41
C ALA A 114 8.12 -13.86 1.32
N LYS A 115 7.94 -14.37 0.10
CA LYS A 115 8.82 -14.09 -1.05
C LYS A 115 8.21 -13.02 -1.95
N VAL A 116 9.03 -12.07 -2.38
CA VAL A 116 8.56 -10.94 -3.18
C VAL A 116 9.03 -11.04 -4.61
N TYR A 117 8.10 -10.83 -5.52
CA TYR A 117 8.27 -10.65 -6.95
C TYR A 117 7.81 -9.23 -7.28
N GLY A 118 8.37 -8.60 -8.30
CA GLY A 118 7.99 -7.23 -8.59
C GLY A 118 8.18 -6.77 -10.01
N THR A 119 7.69 -5.57 -10.29
CA THR A 119 8.00 -4.85 -11.52
C THR A 119 8.56 -3.46 -11.24
N ALA A 120 9.48 -3.00 -12.07
CA ALA A 120 10.09 -1.68 -11.96
C ALA A 120 10.30 -1.02 -13.33
N GLY A 121 10.39 0.31 -13.34
CA GLY A 121 10.31 1.08 -14.59
C GLY A 121 11.61 1.24 -15.37
N ASN A 122 12.76 0.86 -14.81
CA ASN A 122 14.06 0.91 -15.48
C ASN A 122 15.09 0.02 -14.75
N ASP A 123 16.23 -0.23 -15.39
CA ASP A 123 17.27 -1.13 -14.89
C ASP A 123 17.84 -0.70 -13.54
N THR A 124 18.02 0.60 -13.30
CA THR A 124 18.49 1.10 -11.99
C THR A 124 17.53 0.73 -10.86
N LYS A 125 16.22 0.87 -11.10
CA LYS A 125 15.17 0.48 -10.14
C LYS A 125 15.06 -1.03 -10.01
N ILE A 126 15.27 -1.77 -11.10
CA ILE A 126 15.31 -3.24 -11.08
C ILE A 126 16.44 -3.74 -10.18
N GLU A 127 17.65 -3.21 -10.35
CA GLU A 127 18.81 -3.59 -9.54
C GLU A 127 18.64 -3.18 -8.07
N TYR A 128 18.06 -2.01 -7.82
CA TYR A 128 17.71 -1.60 -6.46
C TYR A 128 16.67 -2.53 -5.82
N ALA A 129 15.61 -2.90 -6.53
CA ALA A 129 14.60 -3.84 -6.02
C ALA A 129 15.22 -5.21 -5.68
N LYS A 130 16.13 -5.72 -6.50
CA LYS A 130 16.87 -6.95 -6.20
C LYS A 130 17.75 -6.80 -4.96
N SER A 131 18.45 -5.67 -4.81
CA SER A 131 19.35 -5.46 -3.67
C SER A 131 18.64 -5.41 -2.32
N ILE A 132 17.34 -5.08 -2.31
CA ILE A 132 16.50 -5.09 -1.11
C ILE A 132 15.74 -6.41 -0.89
N GLY A 133 16.02 -7.45 -1.70
CA GLY A 133 15.50 -8.81 -1.49
C GLY A 133 14.29 -9.20 -2.34
N VAL A 134 14.02 -8.50 -3.45
CA VAL A 134 13.01 -8.95 -4.43
C VAL A 134 13.62 -10.03 -5.34
N GLU A 135 13.00 -11.21 -5.37
CA GLU A 135 13.50 -12.42 -6.01
C GLU A 135 13.58 -12.29 -7.54
N VAL A 136 12.50 -11.80 -8.14
CA VAL A 136 12.40 -11.56 -9.59
C VAL A 136 11.82 -10.19 -9.80
N VAL A 137 12.47 -9.40 -10.65
CA VAL A 137 12.00 -8.06 -11.01
C VAL A 137 11.94 -7.95 -12.53
N SER A 138 10.75 -7.66 -13.06
CA SER A 138 10.52 -7.44 -14.48
C SER A 138 10.13 -5.98 -14.78
N SER A 139 9.81 -5.66 -16.03
CA SER A 139 9.44 -4.33 -16.48
C SER A 139 8.04 -3.95 -16.00
N SER A 140 7.89 -2.75 -15.45
CA SER A 140 6.58 -2.12 -15.18
C SER A 140 6.11 -1.23 -16.34
N ARG A 141 6.80 -1.27 -17.48
CA ARG A 141 6.55 -0.40 -18.65
C ARG A 141 6.36 -1.16 -19.97
N ASP A 142 6.63 -2.46 -19.94
CA ASP A 142 6.53 -3.35 -21.10
C ASP A 142 5.81 -4.63 -20.64
N SER A 143 4.52 -4.70 -20.95
CA SER A 143 3.66 -5.84 -20.58
C SER A 143 4.10 -7.13 -21.27
N SER A 144 4.62 -7.05 -22.50
CA SER A 144 5.09 -8.21 -23.24
C SER A 144 6.34 -8.82 -22.60
N LYS A 145 7.27 -7.97 -22.14
CA LYS A 145 8.43 -8.40 -21.36
C LYS A 145 8.01 -8.96 -20.00
N PHE A 146 7.05 -8.31 -19.32
CA PHE A 146 6.51 -8.81 -18.06
C PHE A 146 5.92 -10.22 -18.20
N ALA A 147 5.05 -10.44 -19.19
CA ALA A 147 4.48 -11.75 -19.47
C ALA A 147 5.56 -12.81 -19.73
N LYS A 148 6.56 -12.49 -20.57
CA LYS A 148 7.66 -13.38 -20.89
C LYS A 148 8.53 -13.72 -19.66
N ASP A 149 8.92 -12.72 -18.87
CA ASP A 149 9.78 -12.95 -17.71
C ASP A 149 9.06 -13.75 -16.60
N MET A 150 7.73 -13.64 -16.53
CA MET A 150 6.91 -14.26 -15.49
C MET A 150 6.22 -15.56 -15.91
N GLU A 151 6.38 -16.01 -17.16
CA GLU A 151 5.72 -17.22 -17.72
C GLU A 151 5.87 -18.46 -16.83
N GLN A 152 7.06 -18.67 -16.27
CA GLN A 152 7.33 -19.81 -15.38
C GLN A 152 6.59 -19.73 -14.02
N TYR A 153 5.93 -18.62 -13.70
CA TYR A 153 5.20 -18.38 -12.46
C TYR A 153 3.67 -18.42 -12.61
N ILE A 154 3.17 -18.78 -13.80
CA ILE A 154 1.74 -19.01 -14.02
C ILE A 154 1.18 -20.00 -13.00
N GLY A 155 0.12 -19.60 -12.29
CA GLY A 155 -0.53 -20.37 -11.23
C GLY A 155 0.35 -20.63 -9.99
N LYS A 156 1.37 -19.81 -9.70
CA LYS A 156 2.32 -20.03 -8.58
C LYS A 156 2.34 -18.93 -7.52
N LEU A 157 1.63 -17.82 -7.73
CA LEU A 157 1.59 -16.72 -6.77
C LEU A 157 0.35 -16.81 -5.88
N ASP A 158 0.51 -16.39 -4.62
CA ASP A 158 -0.57 -16.38 -3.63
C ASP A 158 -1.27 -15.02 -3.64
N ILE A 159 -0.50 -13.94 -3.80
CA ILE A 159 -0.98 -12.56 -3.66
C ILE A 159 -0.40 -11.70 -4.79
N VAL A 160 -1.25 -10.88 -5.40
CA VAL A 160 -0.88 -9.81 -6.32
C VAL A 160 -1.34 -8.48 -5.73
N ILE A 161 -0.42 -7.53 -5.56
CA ILE A 161 -0.71 -6.13 -5.27
C ILE A 161 -0.54 -5.33 -6.55
N ASN A 162 -1.66 -4.98 -7.18
CA ASN A 162 -1.72 -4.32 -8.47
C ASN A 162 -1.88 -2.81 -8.35
N SER A 163 -1.23 -2.09 -9.27
CA SER A 163 -1.45 -0.67 -9.52
C SER A 163 -1.28 -0.31 -11.00
N LEU A 164 -1.14 -1.31 -11.87
CA LEU A 164 -0.95 -1.16 -13.31
C LEU A 164 -2.22 -1.57 -14.05
N ILE A 165 -2.34 -1.12 -15.30
CA ILE A 165 -3.55 -1.24 -16.11
C ILE A 165 -3.29 -2.10 -17.35
N GLU A 166 -4.32 -2.24 -18.18
CA GLU A 166 -4.21 -2.89 -19.49
C GLU A 166 -3.66 -4.32 -19.34
N ASP A 167 -2.72 -4.73 -20.19
CA ASP A 167 -2.21 -6.09 -20.29
C ASP A 167 -1.49 -6.59 -19.01
N PHE A 168 -1.15 -5.70 -18.07
CA PHE A 168 -0.61 -6.12 -16.77
C PHE A 168 -1.65 -6.84 -15.92
N ILE A 169 -2.94 -6.48 -16.03
CA ILE A 169 -4.02 -7.09 -15.26
C ILE A 169 -4.22 -8.56 -15.67
N PRO A 170 -4.56 -8.90 -16.94
CA PRO A 170 -4.79 -10.30 -17.32
C PRO A 170 -3.55 -11.17 -17.10
N THR A 171 -2.36 -10.65 -17.43
CA THR A 171 -1.11 -11.38 -17.18
C THR A 171 -0.95 -11.69 -15.69
N SER A 172 -1.19 -10.73 -14.80
CA SER A 172 -1.04 -10.94 -13.35
C SER A 172 -2.09 -11.85 -12.77
N LEU A 173 -3.31 -11.85 -13.33
CA LEU A 173 -4.34 -12.81 -12.96
C LEU A 173 -3.87 -14.24 -13.23
N GLU A 174 -3.26 -14.52 -14.39
CA GLU A 174 -2.74 -15.86 -14.72
C GLU A 174 -1.65 -16.37 -13.76
N LEU A 175 -0.92 -15.46 -13.12
CA LEU A 175 0.11 -15.82 -12.14
C LEU A 175 -0.45 -16.35 -10.82
N LEU A 176 -1.70 -16.02 -10.47
CA LEU A 176 -2.32 -16.44 -9.21
C LEU A 176 -2.73 -17.91 -9.21
N LYS A 177 -2.42 -18.60 -8.11
CA LYS A 177 -3.01 -19.90 -7.73
C LYS A 177 -4.54 -19.79 -7.60
N PRO A 178 -5.28 -20.92 -7.65
CA PRO A 178 -6.66 -20.94 -7.22
C PRO A 178 -6.81 -20.43 -5.77
N ASN A 179 -7.86 -19.64 -5.53
CA ASN A 179 -8.10 -18.89 -4.28
C ASN A 179 -7.05 -17.83 -3.93
N GLY A 180 -6.15 -17.49 -4.85
CA GLY A 180 -5.20 -16.39 -4.68
C GLY A 180 -5.89 -15.03 -4.54
N HIS A 181 -5.18 -14.05 -4.00
CA HIS A 181 -5.69 -12.71 -3.76
C HIS A 181 -5.15 -11.72 -4.78
N PHE A 182 -6.04 -11.12 -5.58
CA PHE A 182 -5.72 -9.98 -6.43
C PHE A 182 -6.22 -8.70 -5.76
N ILE A 183 -5.30 -7.91 -5.26
CA ILE A 183 -5.56 -6.66 -4.55
C ILE A 183 -5.28 -5.50 -5.50
N GLU A 184 -6.34 -4.80 -5.88
CA GLU A 184 -6.30 -3.66 -6.79
C GLU A 184 -6.20 -2.35 -6.01
N LEU A 185 -5.09 -1.63 -6.17
CA LEU A 185 -4.88 -0.29 -5.61
C LEU A 185 -5.19 0.82 -6.62
N GLY A 186 -5.25 0.46 -7.90
CA GLY A 186 -5.63 1.36 -8.98
C GLY A 186 -7.07 1.84 -8.85
N LYS A 187 -7.33 3.04 -9.36
CA LYS A 187 -8.68 3.63 -9.43
C LYS A 187 -9.16 3.87 -10.86
N ARG A 188 -8.30 3.65 -11.85
CA ARG A 188 -8.56 3.93 -13.27
C ARG A 188 -8.07 2.78 -14.12
N GLY A 189 -8.83 2.45 -15.16
CA GLY A 189 -8.49 1.34 -16.05
C GLY A 189 -8.46 -0.01 -15.35
N ILE A 190 -9.10 -0.11 -14.18
CA ILE A 190 -9.24 -1.35 -13.41
C ILE A 190 -10.41 -2.16 -13.97
N TRP A 191 -10.37 -3.47 -13.74
CA TRP A 191 -11.45 -4.36 -14.17
C TRP A 191 -12.60 -4.38 -13.17
N SER A 192 -13.80 -4.65 -13.69
CA SER A 192 -14.99 -4.85 -12.85
C SER A 192 -14.95 -6.22 -12.17
N ASP A 193 -15.74 -6.38 -11.11
CA ASP A 193 -15.87 -7.67 -10.41
C ASP A 193 -16.46 -8.72 -11.38
N GLU A 194 -17.38 -8.31 -12.27
CA GLU A 194 -17.97 -9.17 -13.29
C GLU A 194 -16.95 -9.62 -14.35
N ASP A 195 -16.02 -8.75 -14.76
CA ASP A 195 -14.99 -9.11 -15.75
C ASP A 195 -14.01 -10.11 -15.17
N ILE A 196 -13.60 -9.94 -13.91
CA ILE A 196 -12.74 -10.90 -13.22
C ILE A 196 -13.47 -12.23 -13.02
N ALA A 197 -14.71 -12.22 -12.52
CA ALA A 197 -15.48 -13.44 -12.26
C ALA A 197 -15.74 -14.28 -13.53
N LYS A 198 -15.77 -13.67 -14.72
CA LYS A 198 -15.87 -14.42 -15.99
C LYS A 198 -14.61 -15.21 -16.33
N ILE A 199 -13.43 -14.73 -15.96
CA ILE A 199 -12.14 -15.31 -16.38
C ILE A 199 -11.49 -16.12 -15.25
N ARG A 200 -11.53 -15.60 -14.03
CA ARG A 200 -10.98 -16.20 -12.81
C ARG A 200 -12.01 -16.17 -11.68
N PRO A 201 -13.13 -16.92 -11.79
CA PRO A 201 -14.11 -17.03 -10.70
C PRO A 201 -13.55 -17.66 -9.43
N ASP A 202 -12.37 -18.26 -9.52
CA ASP A 202 -11.68 -18.97 -8.45
C ASP A 202 -10.77 -18.09 -7.59
N ILE A 203 -10.60 -16.80 -7.88
CA ILE A 203 -9.74 -15.89 -7.11
C ILE A 203 -10.54 -14.92 -6.24
N ASN A 204 -9.86 -14.35 -5.25
CA ASN A 204 -10.36 -13.25 -4.44
C ASN A 204 -9.90 -11.92 -5.05
N TYR A 205 -10.81 -11.19 -5.71
CA TYR A 205 -10.54 -9.84 -6.22
C TYR A 205 -11.02 -8.80 -5.22
N THR A 206 -10.15 -7.86 -4.84
CA THR A 206 -10.48 -6.82 -3.86
C THR A 206 -9.89 -5.49 -4.27
N LYS A 207 -10.76 -4.47 -4.37
CA LYS A 207 -10.36 -3.08 -4.59
C LYS A 207 -10.10 -2.41 -3.24
N VAL A 208 -8.92 -1.81 -3.07
CA VAL A 208 -8.54 -1.13 -1.83
C VAL A 208 -8.47 0.37 -2.07
N ALA A 209 -9.26 1.11 -1.30
CA ALA A 209 -9.28 2.57 -1.28
C ALA A 209 -9.22 3.04 0.19
N VAL A 210 -8.01 3.19 0.71
CA VAL A 210 -7.80 3.56 2.12
C VAL A 210 -8.31 4.96 2.45
N ASP A 211 -8.39 5.86 1.47
CA ASP A 211 -9.01 7.18 1.62
C ASP A 211 -10.49 7.08 2.00
N VAL A 212 -11.26 6.25 1.28
CA VAL A 212 -12.67 6.01 1.59
C VAL A 212 -12.81 5.35 2.96
N MET A 213 -11.94 4.40 3.28
CA MET A 213 -11.94 3.73 4.60
C MET A 213 -11.66 4.70 5.74
N MET A 214 -10.74 5.66 5.56
CA MET A 214 -10.43 6.68 6.56
C MET A 214 -11.59 7.68 6.73
N GLU A 215 -12.28 8.04 5.65
CA GLU A 215 -13.46 8.91 5.71
C GLU A 215 -14.65 8.23 6.41
N GLU A 216 -14.93 6.97 6.08
CA GLU A 216 -16.08 6.24 6.63
C GLU A 216 -15.82 5.67 8.02
N LYS A 217 -14.58 5.27 8.31
CA LYS A 217 -14.18 4.56 9.54
C LYS A 217 -12.86 5.11 10.09
N PRO A 218 -12.78 6.38 10.51
CA PRO A 218 -11.53 6.99 10.97
C PRO A 218 -10.92 6.30 12.20
N ILE A 219 -11.74 5.64 13.02
CA ILE A 219 -11.27 4.83 14.16
C ILE A 219 -10.41 3.64 13.71
N TRP A 220 -10.69 3.05 12.53
CA TRP A 220 -9.89 1.96 11.99
C TRP A 220 -8.44 2.39 11.79
N PHE A 221 -8.21 3.59 11.23
CA PHE A 221 -6.86 4.13 11.06
C PHE A 221 -6.14 4.27 12.41
N ARG A 222 -6.81 4.85 13.41
CA ARG A 222 -6.25 5.01 14.76
C ARG A 222 -5.84 3.68 15.38
N ASP A 223 -6.66 2.66 15.23
CA ASP A 223 -6.39 1.36 15.82
C ASP A 223 -5.27 0.65 15.06
N LEU A 224 -5.21 0.79 13.74
CA LEU A 224 -4.10 0.32 12.92
C LEU A 224 -2.77 0.96 13.32
N CYS A 225 -2.75 2.26 13.61
CA CYS A 225 -1.54 2.94 14.11
C CYS A 225 -0.98 2.33 15.40
N LYS A 226 -1.83 1.76 16.27
CA LYS A 226 -1.37 1.09 17.49
C LYS A 226 -0.74 -0.27 17.18
N GLU A 227 -1.11 -0.86 16.05
CA GLU A 227 -0.61 -2.15 15.58
C GLU A 227 0.65 -2.01 14.70
N LEU A 228 1.00 -0.77 14.31
CA LEU A 228 2.24 -0.44 13.61
C LEU A 228 3.52 -0.77 14.40
N ASN A 229 3.44 -1.41 15.57
CA ASN A 229 4.58 -2.08 16.21
C ASN A 229 5.28 -3.11 15.31
N ILE A 230 4.66 -3.55 14.20
CA ILE A 230 5.38 -4.28 13.15
C ILE A 230 6.47 -3.40 12.49
N LEU A 231 6.27 -2.08 12.36
CA LEU A 231 7.30 -1.14 11.91
C LEU A 231 8.53 -1.11 12.83
N GLU A 232 8.35 -1.28 14.15
CA GLU A 232 9.49 -1.40 15.09
C GLU A 232 10.36 -2.62 14.79
N LYS A 233 9.83 -3.64 14.09
CA LYS A 233 10.58 -4.82 13.62
C LYS A 233 11.08 -4.69 12.18
N LEU A 234 10.66 -3.65 11.46
CA LEU A 234 11.03 -3.37 10.08
C LEU A 234 12.28 -2.47 9.98
N LEU A 235 12.61 -1.76 11.08
CA LEU A 235 13.87 -1.03 11.29
C LEU A 235 14.92 -1.88 12.02
#